data_AF-A0A5J4P778-F1
#
_entry.id   AF-A0A5J4P778-F1
#
_cell.length_a   1.000
_cell.length_b   1.000
_cell.length_c   1.000
_cell.angle_alpha   90.00
_cell.angle_beta   90.00
_cell.angle_gamma   90.00
#
_symmetry.space_group_name_H-M   'P 1'
#
loop_
_entity.id
_entity.type
_entity.pdbx_description
1 polymer ?
#
loop_
_entity_poly.entity_id
_entity_poly.type
_entity_poly.pdbx_seq_one_letter_code
_entity_poly.pdbx_strand_id
1 'polypeptide(L)'
;LPKGLLKFHKYENGTRTPVEEHLVEGALYAAGKTGKVNIHFTVSAEHHELFKLLIAEKTTEYAKHYGLEYHISFSEQKPSTDTIAADSDNNPFRDKGKLLFRPGGHGALVENLNDLDADIIFIKNIDNVVPDRLKTDTVTYKKLIAGILVSLQGKAFEYLTLLDSGKYTHEQIMEILQFVQKSLFCKN
;
A
#
# COMPACT_ATOMS: atom_id res chain seq x y z
N LEU A 1 -6.96 0.27 -21.86
CA LEU A 1 -6.95 1.17 -20.68
C LEU A 1 -6.80 0.30 -19.44
N PRO A 2 -5.80 0.55 -18.58
CA PRO A 2 -5.63 -0.17 -17.31
C PRO A 2 -6.85 0.02 -16.39
N LYS A 3 -7.13 -0.97 -15.53
CA LYS A 3 -8.31 -0.98 -14.65
C LYS A 3 -8.46 0.31 -13.84
N GLY A 4 -7.35 0.87 -13.36
CA GLY A 4 -7.34 2.11 -12.56
C GLY A 4 -7.89 3.35 -13.26
N LEU A 5 -7.97 3.34 -14.59
CA LEU A 5 -8.46 4.46 -15.41
C LEU A 5 -9.87 4.21 -15.97
N LEU A 6 -10.47 3.04 -15.69
CA LEU A 6 -11.82 2.73 -16.13
C LEU A 6 -12.82 3.42 -15.22
N LYS A 7 -13.80 4.10 -15.80
CA LYS A 7 -14.97 4.60 -15.06
C LYS A 7 -15.68 3.40 -14.42
N PHE A 8 -15.78 3.42 -13.08
CA PHE A 8 -16.12 2.23 -12.29
C PHE A 8 -17.38 2.45 -11.45
N HIS A 9 -17.38 3.44 -10.56
CA HIS A 9 -18.55 3.74 -9.70
C HIS A 9 -19.28 4.99 -10.15
N LYS A 10 -20.61 4.90 -10.25
CA LYS A 10 -21.49 6.02 -10.61
C LYS A 10 -22.15 6.62 -9.37
N TYR A 11 -22.12 7.95 -9.31
CA TYR A 11 -22.69 8.80 -8.28
C TYR A 11 -23.55 9.89 -8.93
N GLU A 12 -24.30 10.65 -8.13
CA GLU A 12 -25.11 11.76 -8.63
C GLU A 12 -24.28 12.85 -9.30
N ASN A 13 -23.07 13.08 -8.79
CA ASN A 13 -22.13 14.10 -9.30
C ASN A 13 -21.18 13.57 -10.40
N GLY A 14 -21.32 12.33 -10.85
CA GLY A 14 -20.49 11.80 -11.95
C GLY A 14 -20.07 10.34 -11.76
N THR A 15 -19.08 9.90 -12.53
CA THR A 15 -18.54 8.54 -12.45
C THR A 15 -17.06 8.61 -12.11
N ARG A 16 -16.63 7.86 -11.10
CA ARG A 16 -15.25 7.81 -10.63
C ARG A 16 -14.53 6.57 -11.14
N THR A 17 -13.26 6.75 -11.45
CA THR A 17 -12.27 5.71 -11.69
C THR A 17 -11.74 5.15 -10.36
N PRO A 18 -11.13 3.96 -10.33
CA PRO A 18 -10.50 3.47 -9.11
C PRO A 18 -9.39 4.38 -8.59
N VAL A 19 -8.63 5.06 -9.46
CA VAL A 19 -7.65 6.08 -9.03
C VAL A 19 -8.32 7.16 -8.19
N GLU A 20 -9.45 7.70 -8.63
CA GLU A 20 -10.22 8.69 -7.88
C GLU A 20 -10.73 8.11 -6.54
N GLU A 21 -11.13 6.83 -6.52
CA GLU A 21 -11.53 6.18 -5.27
C GLU A 21 -10.38 6.03 -4.27
N HIS A 22 -9.14 5.82 -4.72
CA HIS A 22 -7.97 5.82 -3.85
C HIS A 22 -7.62 7.21 -3.32
N LEU A 23 -7.87 8.29 -4.08
CA LEU A 23 -7.75 9.66 -3.57
C LEU A 23 -8.74 9.88 -2.41
N VAL A 24 -10.00 9.43 -2.57
CA VAL A 24 -11.02 9.50 -1.53
C VAL A 24 -10.62 8.69 -0.30
N GLU A 25 -10.23 7.43 -0.48
CA GLU A 25 -9.83 6.58 0.65
C GLU A 25 -8.60 7.12 1.39
N GLY A 26 -7.61 7.62 0.66
CA GLY A 26 -6.44 8.29 1.23
C GLY A 26 -6.83 9.48 2.12
N ALA A 27 -7.79 10.30 1.67
CA ALA A 27 -8.33 11.39 2.49
C ALA A 27 -8.99 10.89 3.77
N LEU A 28 -9.72 9.78 3.71
CA LEU A 28 -10.56 9.32 4.81
C LEU A 28 -9.78 8.64 5.93
N TYR A 29 -8.67 7.95 5.64
CA TYR A 29 -7.90 7.24 6.66
C TYR A 29 -6.38 7.40 6.63
N ALA A 30 -5.79 7.92 5.55
CA ALA A 30 -4.34 8.14 5.47
C ALA A 30 -3.94 9.60 5.77
N ALA A 31 -4.90 10.53 5.77
CA ALA A 31 -4.68 11.90 6.21
C ALA A 31 -4.39 11.94 7.72
N GLY A 32 -3.12 12.08 8.08
CA GLY A 32 -2.70 12.32 9.46
C GLY A 32 -3.12 13.72 9.94
N LYS A 33 -2.70 14.09 11.16
CA LYS A 33 -2.95 15.44 11.72
C LYS A 33 -2.29 16.57 10.92
N THR A 34 -1.35 16.24 10.04
CA THR A 34 -0.62 17.18 9.17
C THR A 34 -1.46 17.70 8.02
N GLY A 35 -2.62 17.09 7.73
CA GLY A 35 -3.41 17.41 6.54
C GLY A 35 -2.73 16.97 5.23
N LYS A 36 -1.72 16.10 5.31
CA LYS A 36 -1.00 15.55 4.17
C LYS A 36 -1.36 14.08 3.95
N VAL A 37 -1.56 13.71 2.69
CA VAL A 37 -1.88 12.34 2.26
C VAL A 37 -0.83 11.88 1.26
N ASN A 38 -0.07 10.85 1.60
CA ASN A 38 0.86 10.21 0.69
C ASN A 38 0.17 9.04 -0.03
N ILE A 39 0.20 9.04 -1.35
CA ILE A 39 -0.29 7.92 -2.17
C ILE A 39 0.80 7.55 -3.17
N HIS A 40 1.13 6.27 -3.23
CA HIS A 40 2.09 5.73 -4.17
C HIS A 40 1.42 4.75 -5.12
N PHE A 41 1.57 4.94 -6.43
CA PHE A 41 1.03 4.04 -7.44
C PHE A 41 2.17 3.28 -8.14
N THR A 42 2.13 1.95 -8.07
CA THR A 42 2.96 1.12 -8.96
C THR A 42 2.20 0.86 -10.25
N VAL A 43 2.76 1.33 -11.37
CA VAL A 43 2.13 1.26 -12.70
C VAL A 43 3.07 0.63 -13.71
N SER A 44 2.54 0.12 -14.82
CA SER A 44 3.38 -0.30 -15.95
C SER A 44 3.90 0.93 -16.71
N ALA A 45 5.13 0.84 -17.24
CA ALA A 45 5.74 1.89 -18.05
C ALA A 45 4.82 2.39 -19.18
N GLU A 46 4.14 1.46 -19.86
CA GLU A 46 3.22 1.76 -20.97
C GLU A 46 2.00 2.60 -20.55
N HIS A 47 1.66 2.61 -19.27
CA HIS A 47 0.48 3.31 -18.76
C HIS A 47 0.81 4.49 -17.84
N HIS A 48 2.08 4.72 -17.53
CA HIS A 48 2.53 5.74 -16.59
C HIS A 48 1.97 7.13 -16.92
N GLU A 49 2.16 7.59 -18.16
CA GLU A 49 1.69 8.92 -18.57
C GLU A 49 0.16 9.08 -18.47
N LEU A 50 -0.61 8.02 -18.73
CA LEU A 50 -2.06 8.08 -18.58
C LEU A 50 -2.51 8.26 -17.13
N PHE A 51 -1.84 7.56 -16.18
CA PHE A 51 -2.11 7.75 -14.76
C PHE A 51 -1.72 9.15 -14.29
N LYS A 52 -0.56 9.64 -14.73
CA LYS A 52 -0.06 10.98 -14.39
C LYS A 52 -1.02 12.08 -14.82
N LEU A 53 -1.57 11.99 -16.04
CA LEU A 53 -2.55 12.92 -16.57
C LEU A 53 -3.84 12.92 -15.74
N LEU A 54 -4.43 11.75 -15.47
CA LEU A 54 -5.66 11.66 -14.68
C LEU A 54 -5.46 12.18 -13.25
N ILE A 55 -4.32 11.85 -12.63
CA ILE A 55 -3.99 12.30 -11.28
C ILE A 55 -3.82 13.82 -11.26
N ALA A 56 -3.09 14.41 -12.21
CA ALA A 56 -2.95 15.85 -12.30
C ALA A 56 -4.30 16.56 -12.48
N GLU A 57 -5.22 15.98 -13.26
CA GLU A 57 -6.58 16.50 -13.44
C GLU A 57 -7.39 16.47 -12.13
N LYS A 58 -7.33 15.36 -11.38
CA LYS A 58 -8.23 15.11 -10.24
C LYS A 58 -7.70 15.57 -8.89
N THR A 59 -6.39 15.58 -8.68
CA THR A 59 -5.80 15.86 -7.38
C THR A 59 -6.20 17.23 -6.85
N THR A 60 -6.23 18.27 -7.69
CA THR A 60 -6.63 19.63 -7.28
C THR A 60 -8.07 19.68 -6.79
N GLU A 61 -8.98 18.97 -7.47
CA GLU A 61 -10.39 18.90 -7.09
C GLU A 61 -10.56 18.22 -5.72
N TYR A 62 -9.95 17.05 -5.54
CA TYR A 62 -10.04 16.30 -4.29
C TYR A 62 -9.32 16.96 -3.12
N ALA A 63 -8.16 17.59 -3.36
CA ALA A 63 -7.42 18.37 -2.36
C ALA A 63 -8.30 19.47 -1.78
N LYS A 64 -8.99 20.22 -2.65
CA LYS A 64 -9.93 21.27 -2.25
C LYS A 64 -11.14 20.70 -1.53
N HIS A 65 -11.71 19.59 -2.03
CA HIS A 65 -12.91 18.98 -1.45
C HIS A 65 -12.67 18.50 0.00
N TYR A 66 -11.52 17.90 0.26
CA TYR A 66 -11.18 17.36 1.59
C TYR A 66 -10.35 18.32 2.46
N GLY A 67 -9.90 19.45 1.93
CA GLY A 67 -9.09 20.42 2.66
C GLY A 67 -7.71 19.87 3.04
N LEU A 68 -7.06 19.15 2.13
CA LEU A 68 -5.80 18.45 2.38
C LEU A 68 -4.82 18.56 1.20
N GLU A 69 -3.56 18.23 1.45
CA GLU A 69 -2.49 18.19 0.46
C GLU A 69 -2.17 16.73 0.08
N TYR A 70 -2.20 16.42 -1.22
CA TYR A 70 -1.80 15.10 -1.72
C TYR A 70 -0.35 15.12 -2.20
N HIS A 71 0.45 14.18 -1.71
CA HIS A 71 1.76 13.84 -2.25
C HIS A 71 1.65 12.52 -3.00
N ILE A 72 1.66 12.60 -4.33
CA ILE A 72 1.47 11.43 -5.19
C ILE A 72 2.80 11.10 -5.87
N SER A 73 3.20 9.84 -5.76
CA SER A 73 4.40 9.32 -6.38
C SER A 73 4.09 8.04 -7.16
N PHE A 74 5.01 7.66 -8.03
CA PHE A 74 4.88 6.50 -8.89
C PHE A 74 6.13 5.65 -8.84
N SER A 75 5.96 4.34 -9.00
CA SER A 75 7.03 3.42 -9.35
C SER A 75 6.59 2.56 -10.52
N GLU A 76 7.57 1.99 -11.20
CA GLU A 76 7.36 0.91 -12.15
C GLU A 76 7.88 -0.38 -11.49
N GLN A 77 7.31 -1.52 -11.89
CA GLN A 77 7.87 -2.80 -11.47
C GLN A 77 9.27 -2.94 -12.10
N LYS A 78 10.29 -3.22 -11.29
CA LYS A 78 11.68 -3.37 -11.77
C LYS A 78 11.77 -4.57 -12.74
N PRO A 79 12.22 -4.40 -14.00
CA PRO A 79 12.34 -5.49 -14.96
C PRO A 79 13.28 -6.62 -14.50
N SER A 80 14.19 -6.35 -13.56
CA SER A 80 15.05 -7.35 -12.92
C SER A 80 14.27 -8.40 -12.12
N THR A 81 12.99 -8.16 -11.83
CA THR A 81 12.11 -9.11 -11.16
C THR A 81 11.34 -10.00 -12.13
N ASP A 82 11.47 -9.77 -13.44
CA ASP A 82 10.74 -10.53 -14.44
C ASP A 82 11.20 -11.99 -14.47
N THR A 83 10.23 -12.90 -14.55
CA THR A 83 10.48 -14.33 -14.66
C THR A 83 10.42 -14.76 -16.12
N ILE A 84 11.25 -15.75 -16.46
CA ILE A 84 11.23 -16.34 -17.79
C ILE A 84 9.91 -17.14 -17.97
N ALA A 85 9.18 -16.86 -19.04
CA ALA A 85 8.01 -17.67 -19.38
C ALA A 85 8.48 -19.07 -19.79
N ALA A 86 7.75 -20.09 -19.36
CA ALA A 86 7.98 -21.48 -19.77
C ALA A 86 6.88 -21.96 -20.72
N ASP A 87 7.23 -22.82 -21.67
CA ASP A 87 6.25 -23.56 -22.47
C ASP A 87 5.67 -24.75 -21.68
N SER A 88 4.78 -25.52 -22.32
CA SER A 88 4.13 -26.69 -21.70
C SER A 88 5.11 -27.79 -21.29
N ASP A 89 6.30 -27.81 -21.88
CA ASP A 89 7.36 -28.78 -21.61
C ASP A 89 8.39 -28.24 -20.61
N ASN A 90 8.10 -27.11 -19.97
CA ASN A 90 8.95 -26.40 -19.01
C ASN A 90 10.27 -25.87 -19.60
N ASN A 91 10.32 -25.67 -20.92
CA ASN A 91 11.46 -25.02 -21.58
C ASN A 91 11.26 -23.50 -21.66
N PRO A 92 12.33 -22.68 -21.71
CA PRO A 92 12.23 -21.24 -21.92
C PRO A 92 11.43 -20.88 -23.17
N PHE A 93 10.28 -20.23 -22.98
CA PHE A 93 9.41 -19.82 -24.05
C PHE A 93 10.05 -18.70 -24.88
N ARG A 94 9.95 -18.81 -26.20
CA ARG A 94 10.46 -17.82 -27.15
C ARG A 94 9.36 -17.29 -28.03
N ASP A 95 9.20 -15.97 -28.06
CA ASP A 95 8.37 -15.28 -29.05
C ASP A 95 9.28 -14.66 -30.12
N LYS A 96 9.07 -15.03 -31.39
CA LYS A 96 9.87 -14.57 -32.54
C LYS A 96 11.40 -14.70 -32.31
N GLY A 97 11.82 -15.78 -31.67
CA GLY A 97 13.23 -16.08 -31.36
C GLY A 97 13.80 -15.42 -30.11
N LYS A 98 13.08 -14.48 -29.48
CA LYS A 98 13.49 -13.83 -28.22
C LYS A 98 12.85 -14.51 -27.01
N LEU A 99 13.58 -14.59 -25.90
CA LEU A 99 13.02 -15.05 -24.64
C LEU A 99 11.88 -14.12 -24.21
N LEU A 100 10.75 -14.71 -23.82
CA LEU A 100 9.63 -13.95 -23.28
C LEU A 100 9.77 -13.87 -21.77
N PHE A 101 9.77 -12.65 -21.25
CA PHE A 101 9.74 -12.37 -19.83
C PHE A 101 8.32 -11.97 -19.43
N ARG A 102 7.90 -12.38 -18.23
CA ARG A 102 6.65 -11.97 -17.61
C ARG A 102 6.98 -11.27 -16.30
N PRO A 103 6.18 -10.28 -15.88
CA PRO A 103 6.34 -9.68 -14.57
C PRO A 103 6.39 -10.76 -13.50
N GLY A 104 7.46 -10.79 -12.71
CA GLY A 104 7.50 -11.59 -11.50
C GLY A 104 6.32 -11.17 -10.64
N GLY A 105 5.56 -12.13 -10.09
CA GLY A 105 4.31 -11.82 -9.38
C GLY A 105 4.49 -10.93 -8.15
N HIS A 106 3.61 -11.04 -7.16
CA HIS A 106 3.58 -10.16 -5.99
C HIS A 106 4.93 -9.96 -5.25
N GLY A 107 5.90 -10.88 -5.36
CA GLY A 107 7.25 -10.71 -4.80
C GLY A 107 8.03 -9.52 -5.38
N ALA A 108 7.72 -9.08 -6.60
CA ALA A 108 8.31 -7.88 -7.20
C ALA A 108 7.90 -6.58 -6.48
N LEU A 109 6.81 -6.61 -5.71
CA LEU A 109 6.36 -5.47 -4.91
C LEU A 109 7.34 -5.20 -3.74
N VAL A 110 8.01 -6.21 -3.19
CA VAL A 110 8.92 -6.05 -2.04
C VAL A 110 10.05 -5.07 -2.38
N GLU A 111 10.64 -5.20 -3.57
CA GLU A 111 11.67 -4.28 -4.05
C GLU A 111 11.17 -2.85 -4.19
N ASN A 112 9.91 -2.66 -4.59
CA ASN A 112 9.30 -1.33 -4.69
C ASN A 112 8.97 -0.76 -3.30
N LEU A 113 8.57 -1.61 -2.35
CA LEU A 113 8.30 -1.22 -0.97
C LEU A 113 9.57 -0.78 -0.22
N ASN A 114 10.71 -1.42 -0.51
CA ASN A 114 12.00 -1.04 0.07
C ASN A 114 12.45 0.37 -0.33
N ASP A 115 11.95 0.89 -1.45
CA ASP A 115 12.25 2.25 -1.92
C ASP A 115 11.34 3.32 -1.27
N LEU A 116 10.34 2.90 -0.47
CA LEU A 116 9.42 3.81 0.22
C LEU A 116 9.87 4.09 1.66
N ASP A 117 10.00 5.38 1.99
CA ASP A 117 10.30 5.84 3.35
C ASP A 117 9.00 6.10 4.13
N ALA A 118 8.49 5.05 4.80
CA ALA A 118 7.29 5.13 5.63
C ALA A 118 7.26 4.06 6.72
N ASP A 119 6.77 4.41 7.91
CA ASP A 119 6.61 3.46 9.03
C ASP A 119 5.48 2.45 8.81
N ILE A 120 4.40 2.89 8.16
CA ILE A 120 3.18 2.09 7.93
C ILE A 120 2.68 2.32 6.51
N ILE A 121 2.49 1.22 5.78
CA ILE A 121 2.03 1.24 4.39
C ILE A 121 0.72 0.45 4.28
N PHE A 122 -0.34 1.10 3.79
CA PHE A 122 -1.56 0.41 3.38
C PHE A 122 -1.44 -0.06 1.94
N ILE A 123 -1.27 -1.37 1.74
CA ILE A 123 -1.18 -1.97 0.41
C ILE A 123 -2.56 -2.41 -0.06
N LYS A 124 -2.90 -2.09 -1.31
CA LYS A 124 -4.19 -2.40 -1.89
C LYS A 124 -4.12 -2.54 -3.40
N ASN A 125 -4.85 -3.52 -3.94
CA ASN A 125 -5.03 -3.64 -5.39
C ASN A 125 -5.83 -2.44 -5.92
N ILE A 126 -5.50 -2.00 -7.13
CA ILE A 126 -6.11 -0.81 -7.74
C ILE A 126 -7.64 -0.94 -7.83
N ASP A 127 -8.18 -2.13 -8.04
CA ASP A 127 -9.61 -2.42 -8.24
C ASP A 127 -10.36 -2.82 -6.95
N ASN A 128 -9.68 -2.93 -5.80
CA ASN A 128 -10.33 -3.33 -4.53
C ASN A 128 -11.06 -2.16 -3.84
N VAL A 129 -11.70 -1.26 -4.59
CA VAL A 129 -12.39 -0.09 -4.06
C VAL A 129 -13.90 -0.32 -4.02
N VAL A 130 -14.58 0.28 -3.06
CA VAL A 130 -16.04 0.16 -2.90
C VAL A 130 -16.73 1.51 -3.09
N PRO A 131 -18.02 1.56 -3.48
CA PRO A 131 -18.76 2.81 -3.59
C PRO A 131 -18.89 3.52 -2.23
N ASP A 132 -19.09 4.84 -2.23
CA ASP A 132 -19.18 5.66 -0.99
C ASP A 132 -20.13 5.08 0.07
N ARG A 133 -21.28 4.52 -0.33
CA ARG A 133 -22.25 3.90 0.59
C ARG A 133 -21.71 2.73 1.42
N LEU A 134 -20.60 2.11 1.00
CA LEU A 134 -19.95 0.98 1.66
C LEU A 134 -18.59 1.36 2.28
N LYS A 135 -18.11 2.60 2.09
CA LYS A 135 -16.77 3.00 2.53
C LYS A 135 -16.63 3.14 4.04
N THR A 136 -17.71 3.45 4.76
CA THR A 136 -17.67 3.67 6.20
C THR A 136 -17.03 2.50 6.95
N ASP A 137 -17.39 1.27 6.59
CA ASP A 137 -16.81 0.07 7.21
C ASP A 137 -15.33 -0.07 6.85
N THR A 138 -14.98 0.13 5.58
CA THR A 138 -13.57 0.09 5.12
C THR A 138 -12.71 1.08 5.91
N VAL A 139 -13.16 2.33 6.06
CA VAL A 139 -12.45 3.37 6.80
C VAL A 139 -12.32 3.01 8.28
N THR A 140 -13.40 2.54 8.89
CA THR A 140 -13.45 2.19 10.32
C THR A 140 -12.47 1.07 10.64
N TYR A 141 -12.53 -0.03 9.90
CA TYR A 141 -11.66 -1.18 10.15
C TYR A 141 -10.20 -0.92 9.76
N LYS A 142 -9.94 -0.11 8.72
CA LYS A 142 -8.55 0.32 8.39
C LYS A 142 -7.93 1.12 9.53
N LYS A 143 -8.66 2.09 10.10
CA LYS A 143 -8.21 2.85 11.27
C LYS A 143 -8.02 1.97 12.50
N LEU A 144 -8.96 1.05 12.75
CA LEU A 144 -8.87 0.13 13.88
C LEU A 144 -7.61 -0.75 13.81
N ILE A 145 -7.39 -1.42 12.66
CA ILE A 145 -6.24 -2.30 12.46
C ILE A 145 -4.93 -1.50 12.55
N ALA A 146 -4.88 -0.31 11.95
CA ALA A 146 -3.71 0.57 12.06
C ALA A 146 -3.46 1.01 13.51
N GLY A 147 -4.50 1.31 14.27
CA GLY A 147 -4.39 1.64 15.69
C GLY A 147 -3.82 0.47 16.51
N ILE A 148 -4.28 -0.76 16.26
CA ILE A 148 -3.72 -1.97 16.87
C ILE A 148 -2.23 -2.12 16.51
N LEU A 149 -1.88 -1.96 15.22
CA LEU A 149 -0.49 -2.04 14.76
C LEU A 149 0.40 -1.01 15.46
N VAL A 150 0.02 0.26 15.46
CA VAL A 150 0.77 1.35 16.12
C VAL A 150 0.92 1.10 17.61
N SER A 151 -0.14 0.62 18.28
CA SER A 151 -0.08 0.30 19.71
C SER A 151 0.89 -0.84 20.00
N LEU A 152 0.90 -1.90 19.20
CA LEU A 152 1.82 -3.02 19.35
C LEU A 152 3.26 -2.60 19.03
N GLN A 153 3.47 -1.80 17.99
CA GLN A 153 4.78 -1.27 17.62
C GLN A 153 5.36 -0.38 18.71
N GLY A 154 4.57 0.56 19.25
CA GLY A 154 5.00 1.42 20.34
C GLY A 154 5.46 0.63 21.56
N LYS A 155 4.67 -0.39 21.96
CA LYS A 155 5.04 -1.30 23.05
C LYS A 155 6.31 -2.09 22.75
N ALA A 156 6.49 -2.55 21.52
CA ALA A 156 7.72 -3.22 21.11
C ALA A 156 8.94 -2.28 21.22
N PHE A 157 8.83 -1.02 20.79
CA PHE A 157 9.92 -0.03 20.87
C PHE A 157 10.27 0.37 22.31
N GLU A 158 9.27 0.49 23.18
CA GLU A 158 9.49 0.70 24.62
C GLU A 158 10.31 -0.45 25.22
N TYR A 159 9.98 -1.69 24.89
CA TYR A 159 10.73 -2.85 25.35
C TYR A 159 12.14 -2.94 24.75
N LEU A 160 12.32 -2.62 23.48
CA LEU A 160 13.66 -2.55 22.88
C LEU A 160 14.53 -1.51 23.59
N THR A 161 13.98 -0.32 23.86
CA THR A 161 14.70 0.74 24.61
C THR A 161 15.08 0.27 26.02
N LEU A 162 14.18 -0.44 26.70
CA LEU A 162 14.45 -1.02 28.02
C LEU A 162 15.57 -2.06 27.98
N LEU A 163 15.55 -2.96 26.98
CA LEU A 163 16.59 -3.98 26.81
C LEU A 163 17.95 -3.36 26.49
N ASP A 164 18.00 -2.40 25.56
CA ASP A 164 19.22 -1.69 25.17
C ASP A 164 19.84 -0.91 26.34
N SER A 165 19.02 -0.46 27.30
CA SER A 165 19.52 0.22 28.50
C SER A 165 20.34 -0.67 29.43
N GLY A 166 20.20 -2.00 29.32
CA GLY A 166 20.80 -2.98 30.23
C GLY A 166 20.24 -2.95 31.66
N LYS A 167 19.21 -2.14 31.93
CA LYS A 167 18.63 -1.92 33.27
C LYS A 167 17.18 -2.41 33.30
N TYR A 168 17.01 -3.71 33.49
CA TYR A 168 15.69 -4.35 33.57
C TYR A 168 15.65 -5.40 34.67
N THR A 169 14.45 -5.64 35.19
CA THR A 169 14.19 -6.69 36.17
C THR A 169 13.85 -8.01 35.49
N HIS A 170 13.94 -9.11 36.24
CA HIS A 170 13.47 -10.41 35.77
C HIS A 170 11.97 -10.38 35.41
N GLU A 171 11.16 -9.65 36.18
CA GLU A 171 9.72 -9.49 35.92
C GLU A 171 9.47 -8.80 34.56
N GLN A 172 10.21 -7.75 34.24
CA GLN A 172 10.12 -7.07 32.94
C GLN A 172 10.51 -8.01 31.79
N ILE A 173 11.53 -8.85 31.96
CA ILE A 173 11.87 -9.87 30.96
C ILE A 173 10.73 -10.87 30.75
N MET A 174 10.08 -11.33 31.83
CA MET A 174 8.93 -12.23 31.73
C MET A 174 7.74 -11.57 31.02
N GLU A 175 7.50 -10.28 31.28
CA GLU A 175 6.47 -9.49 30.59
C GLU A 175 6.77 -9.38 29.08
N ILE A 176 8.01 -9.08 28.70
CA ILE A 176 8.45 -9.01 27.30
C ILE A 176 8.25 -10.35 26.60
N LEU A 177 8.66 -11.46 27.24
CA LEU A 177 8.45 -12.81 26.70
C LEU A 177 6.96 -13.10 26.46
N GLN A 178 6.11 -12.75 27.42
CA GLN A 178 4.67 -12.93 27.27
C GLN A 178 4.11 -12.06 26.13
N PHE A 179 4.56 -10.81 25.99
CA PHE A 179 4.15 -9.93 24.90
C PHE A 179 4.52 -10.51 23.52
N VAL A 180 5.77 -10.95 23.36
CA VAL A 180 6.23 -11.56 22.10
C VAL A 180 5.40 -12.80 21.73
N GLN A 181 5.09 -13.64 22.71
CA GLN A 181 4.34 -14.88 22.48
C GLN A 181 2.83 -14.67 22.28
N LYS A 182 2.21 -13.76 23.05
CA LYS A 182 0.76 -13.62 23.13
C LYS A 182 0.21 -12.48 22.29
N SER A 183 0.99 -11.43 22.09
CA SER A 183 0.57 -10.24 21.33
C SER A 183 1.17 -10.21 19.93
N LEU A 184 2.43 -10.61 19.77
CA LEU A 184 3.09 -10.67 18.45
C LEU A 184 3.00 -12.06 17.79
N PHE A 185 2.56 -13.07 18.54
CA PHE A 185 2.43 -14.46 18.08
C PHE A 185 3.74 -15.07 17.55
N CYS A 186 4.89 -14.55 17.97
CA CYS A 186 6.18 -15.16 17.68
C CYS A 186 6.37 -16.36 18.64
N LYS A 187 6.21 -17.57 18.11
CA LYS A 187 6.49 -18.81 18.84
C LYS A 187 7.90 -19.28 18.48
N ASN A 188 8.64 -19.72 19.50
CA ASN A 188 9.84 -20.54 19.30
C ASN A 188 9.45 -21.94 18.82
#